data_AF-A0A9W9Z652-F1
#
_entry.id   AF-A0A9W9Z652-F1
#
_cell.length_a   1.000
_cell.length_b   1.000
_cell.length_c   1.000
_cell.angle_alpha   90.00
_cell.angle_beta   90.00
_cell.angle_gamma   90.00
#
_symmetry.space_group_name_H-M   'P 1'
#
loop_
_entity.id
_entity.type
_entity.pdbx_description
1 polymer ?
#
loop_
_entity_poly.entity_id
_entity_poly.type
_entity_poly.pdbx_seq_one_letter_code
_entity_poly.pdbx_strand_id
1 'polypeptide(L)'
;MRYGLKCYKCTSTKSWDDCASVKIEKTCSSGEDRCTKAYFKGKSEGASVEGFAKDCHSAADCDGFEKSDLCKDMKECKVNCCSSDLCNAAALPMVSAFIFIACALVVFAF
;
A
#
# COMPACT_ATOMS: atom_id res chain seq x y z
N MET A 1 -3.47 -3.48 26.86
CA MET A 1 -4.53 -3.05 25.93
C MET A 1 -3.86 -2.75 24.61
N ARG A 2 -4.17 -3.49 23.53
CA ARG A 2 -3.71 -3.07 22.20
C ARG A 2 -4.57 -1.88 21.79
N TYR A 3 -3.98 -0.69 21.79
CA TYR A 3 -4.55 0.45 21.07
C TYR A 3 -4.67 0.00 19.60
N GLY A 4 -5.82 0.26 18.96
CA GLY A 4 -6.08 -0.23 17.60
C GLY A 4 -4.96 0.10 16.62
N LEU A 5 -4.76 -0.76 15.62
CA LEU A 5 -3.72 -0.59 14.59
C LEU A 5 -3.80 0.82 13.99
N LYS A 6 -2.66 1.50 13.84
CA LYS A 6 -2.60 2.78 13.13
C LYS A 6 -2.16 2.57 11.69
N CYS A 7 -2.81 3.25 10.74
CA CYS A 7 -2.42 3.22 9.34
C CYS A 7 -2.49 4.62 8.72
N TYR A 8 -1.79 4.81 7.60
CA TYR A 8 -2.03 5.97 6.76
C TYR A 8 -3.28 5.78 5.91
N LYS A 9 -4.04 6.86 5.71
CA LYS A 9 -5.14 6.94 4.75
C LYS A 9 -4.87 8.02 3.71
N CYS A 10 -5.02 7.68 2.44
CA CYS A 10 -5.05 8.65 1.34
C CYS A 10 -5.72 8.04 0.10
N THR A 11 -6.16 8.90 -0.81
CA THR A 11 -6.64 8.51 -2.13
C THR A 11 -6.20 9.56 -3.15
N SER A 12 -5.76 9.12 -4.32
CA SER A 12 -5.38 9.98 -5.44
C SER A 12 -5.64 9.28 -6.77
N THR A 13 -5.89 10.05 -7.82
CA THR A 13 -5.92 9.59 -9.21
C THR A 13 -4.70 10.04 -10.00
N LYS A 14 -3.73 10.72 -9.36
CA LYS A 14 -2.56 11.31 -10.03
C LYS A 14 -1.27 10.53 -9.78
N SER A 15 -0.91 10.33 -8.52
CA SER A 15 0.35 9.69 -8.14
C SER A 15 0.40 9.30 -6.67
N TRP A 16 1.42 8.51 -6.30
CA TRP A 16 1.74 8.26 -4.90
C TRP A 16 2.15 9.52 -4.13
N ASP A 17 2.78 10.49 -4.79
CA ASP A 17 3.20 11.75 -4.16
C ASP A 17 1.99 12.63 -3.83
N ASP A 18 1.02 12.73 -4.74
CA ASP A 18 -0.25 13.42 -4.49
C ASP A 18 -1.00 12.75 -3.34
N CYS A 19 -1.10 11.40 -3.32
CA CYS A 19 -1.65 10.64 -2.19
C CYS A 19 -0.88 10.92 -0.88
N ALA A 20 0.45 10.95 -0.93
CA ALA A 20 1.29 11.18 0.24
C ALA A 20 1.19 12.61 0.80
N SER A 21 0.89 13.59 -0.07
CA SER A 21 0.71 15.00 0.32
C SER A 21 -0.56 15.25 1.11
N VAL A 22 -1.60 14.43 0.89
CA VAL A 22 -2.90 14.53 1.56
C VAL A 22 -3.13 13.42 2.59
N LYS A 23 -2.10 12.63 2.90
CA LYS A 23 -2.25 11.48 3.80
C LYS A 23 -2.54 11.93 5.23
N ILE A 24 -3.37 11.16 5.91
CA ILE A 24 -3.62 11.29 7.34
C ILE A 24 -3.25 10.00 8.06
N GLU A 25 -2.88 10.09 9.33
CA GLU A 25 -2.83 8.92 10.21
C GLU A 25 -4.22 8.68 10.80
N LYS A 26 -4.67 7.42 10.81
CA LYS A 26 -5.91 7.01 11.48
C LYS A 26 -5.67 5.77 12.34
N THR A 27 -6.42 5.66 13.42
CA THR A 27 -6.61 4.41 14.14
C THR A 27 -7.67 3.59 13.40
N CYS A 28 -7.36 2.34 13.08
CA CYS A 28 -8.28 1.41 12.43
C CYS A 28 -9.41 1.01 13.37
N SER A 29 -10.56 0.70 12.77
CA SER A 29 -11.76 0.28 13.50
C SER A 29 -11.59 -1.14 14.04
N SER A 30 -12.50 -1.56 14.93
CA SER A 30 -12.54 -2.94 15.39
C SER A 30 -12.71 -3.90 14.20
N GLY A 31 -11.86 -4.92 14.11
CA GLY A 31 -11.87 -5.90 13.01
C GLY A 31 -11.00 -5.53 11.80
N GLU A 32 -10.50 -4.29 11.73
CA GLU A 32 -9.54 -3.87 10.71
C GLU A 32 -8.11 -4.04 11.26
N ASP A 33 -7.48 -5.17 10.95
CA ASP A 33 -6.16 -5.57 11.46
C ASP A 33 -5.04 -5.49 10.41
N ARG A 34 -5.32 -4.91 9.25
CA ARG A 34 -4.35 -4.68 8.16
C ARG A 34 -4.35 -3.23 7.70
N CYS A 35 -3.16 -2.68 7.50
CA CYS A 35 -2.97 -1.52 6.64
C CYS A 35 -2.85 -1.97 5.20
N THR A 36 -3.48 -1.24 4.28
CA THR A 36 -3.39 -1.49 2.85
C THR A 36 -2.68 -0.37 2.13
N LYS A 37 -2.06 -0.73 1.01
CA LYS A 37 -1.57 0.18 -0.01
C LYS A 37 -1.95 -0.42 -1.36
N ALA A 38 -2.88 0.23 -2.06
CA ALA A 38 -3.46 -0.25 -3.30
C ALA A 38 -3.13 0.68 -4.46
N TYR A 39 -2.77 0.10 -5.61
CA TYR A 39 -2.71 0.77 -6.90
C TYR A 39 -3.56 -0.02 -7.89
N PHE A 40 -4.36 0.69 -8.67
CA PHE A 40 -5.15 0.09 -9.74
C PHE A 40 -5.13 0.97 -10.97
N LYS A 41 -5.15 0.35 -12.14
CA LYS A 41 -5.23 1.02 -13.44
C LYS A 41 -5.97 0.15 -14.42
N GLY A 42 -6.93 0.72 -15.15
CA GLY A 42 -7.75 -0.06 -16.05
C GLY A 42 -8.84 0.75 -16.72
N LYS A 43 -9.95 0.08 -17.01
CA LYS A 43 -11.17 0.73 -17.48
C LYS A 43 -12.29 0.43 -16.50
N SER A 44 -13.07 1.44 -16.16
CA SER A 44 -14.32 1.31 -15.41
C SER A 44 -15.39 2.06 -16.19
N GLU A 45 -16.50 1.40 -16.49
CA GLU A 45 -17.63 1.98 -17.25
C GLU A 45 -17.22 2.64 -18.59
N GLY A 46 -16.19 2.07 -19.24
CA GLY A 46 -15.65 2.57 -20.51
C GLY A 46 -14.64 3.72 -20.39
N ALA A 47 -14.48 4.32 -19.22
CA ALA A 47 -13.48 5.35 -18.95
C ALA A 47 -12.18 4.74 -18.40
N SER A 48 -11.04 5.31 -18.77
CA SER A 48 -9.76 4.94 -18.15
C SER A 48 -9.70 5.43 -16.71
N VAL A 49 -9.39 4.53 -15.80
CA VAL A 49 -9.23 4.83 -14.37
C VAL A 49 -7.84 4.46 -13.91
N GLU A 50 -7.27 5.28 -13.04
CA GLU A 50 -6.02 5.05 -12.33
C GLU A 50 -6.17 5.59 -10.91
N GLY A 51 -5.73 4.82 -9.92
CA GLY A 51 -5.93 5.15 -8.53
C GLY A 51 -4.84 4.64 -7.61
N PHE A 52 -4.59 5.43 -6.58
CA PHE A 52 -3.60 5.22 -5.53
C PHE A 52 -4.31 5.38 -4.20
N ALA A 53 -4.30 4.35 -3.36
CA ALA A 53 -5.03 4.37 -2.10
C ALA A 53 -4.27 3.71 -0.96
N LYS A 54 -4.54 4.19 0.26
CA LYS A 54 -4.13 3.59 1.52
C LYS A 54 -5.32 3.65 2.48
N ASP A 55 -5.60 2.57 3.19
CA ASP A 55 -6.59 2.57 4.28
C ASP A 55 -6.34 1.40 5.25
N CYS A 56 -7.27 1.20 6.17
CA CYS A 56 -7.39 0.03 7.03
C CYS A 56 -8.35 -0.98 6.39
N HIS A 57 -8.06 -2.27 6.56
CA HIS A 57 -8.94 -3.37 6.13
C HIS A 57 -8.79 -4.57 7.06
N SER A 58 -9.71 -5.52 6.93
CA SER A 58 -9.58 -6.83 7.60
C SER A 58 -8.58 -7.72 6.87
N ALA A 59 -8.04 -8.73 7.56
CA ALA A 59 -7.28 -9.81 6.93
C ALA A 59 -8.03 -10.49 5.77
N ALA A 60 -9.35 -10.70 5.93
CA ALA A 60 -10.18 -11.33 4.91
C ALA A 60 -10.29 -10.48 3.63
N ASP A 61 -10.44 -9.16 3.76
CA ASP A 61 -10.44 -8.26 2.60
C ASP A 61 -9.08 -8.31 1.90
N CYS A 62 -7.99 -8.29 2.68
CA CYS A 62 -6.62 -8.38 2.18
C CYS A 62 -6.37 -9.62 1.33
N ASP A 63 -6.83 -10.78 1.78
CA ASP A 63 -6.71 -12.05 1.05
C ASP A 63 -7.65 -12.11 -0.16
N GLY A 64 -8.74 -11.33 -0.14
CA GLY A 64 -9.78 -11.30 -1.15
C GLY A 64 -9.56 -10.28 -2.28
N PHE A 65 -8.70 -9.28 -2.13
CA PHE A 65 -8.62 -8.16 -3.07
C PHE A 65 -8.34 -8.58 -4.51
N GLU A 66 -7.42 -9.53 -4.73
CA GLU A 66 -7.10 -10.01 -6.08
C GLU A 66 -8.31 -10.66 -6.80
N LYS A 67 -9.27 -11.17 -6.03
CA LYS A 67 -10.50 -11.80 -6.53
C LYS A 67 -11.71 -10.87 -6.46
N SER A 68 -11.55 -9.68 -5.89
CA SER A 68 -12.62 -8.71 -5.73
C SER A 68 -12.90 -7.96 -7.03
N ASP A 69 -14.13 -7.47 -7.18
CA ASP A 69 -14.53 -6.63 -8.31
C ASP A 69 -13.66 -5.34 -8.43
N LEU A 70 -13.02 -4.94 -7.32
CA LEU A 70 -12.08 -3.82 -7.25
C LEU A 70 -10.86 -4.02 -8.16
N CYS A 71 -10.41 -5.27 -8.35
CA CYS A 71 -9.29 -5.63 -9.20
C CYS A 71 -9.69 -6.37 -10.47
N LYS A 72 -10.85 -7.03 -10.50
CA LYS A 72 -11.26 -7.97 -11.56
C LYS A 72 -11.24 -7.39 -12.97
N ASP A 73 -11.69 -6.14 -13.14
CA ASP A 73 -11.75 -5.46 -14.44
C ASP A 73 -10.58 -4.49 -14.66
N MET A 74 -9.59 -4.50 -13.76
CA MET A 74 -8.43 -3.63 -13.85
C MET A 74 -7.30 -4.31 -14.63
N LYS A 75 -6.66 -3.54 -15.51
CA LYS A 75 -5.47 -4.00 -16.27
C LYS A 75 -4.29 -4.27 -15.33
N GLU A 76 -4.16 -3.44 -14.30
CA GLU A 76 -3.19 -3.60 -13.23
C GLU A 76 -3.92 -3.41 -11.91
N CYS A 77 -3.72 -4.34 -10.97
CA CYS A 77 -4.12 -4.19 -9.58
C CYS A 77 -3.00 -4.70 -8.70
N LYS A 78 -2.54 -3.88 -7.77
CA LYS A 78 -1.48 -4.23 -6.81
C LYS A 78 -1.93 -3.78 -5.45
N VAL A 79 -2.21 -4.74 -4.57
CA VAL A 79 -2.58 -4.47 -3.19
C VAL A 79 -1.55 -5.10 -2.27
N ASN A 80 -0.94 -4.28 -1.42
CA ASN A 80 -0.02 -4.72 -0.39
C ASN A 80 -0.64 -4.53 0.98
N CYS A 81 -0.60 -5.58 1.79
CA CYS A 81 -1.13 -5.60 3.15
C CYS A 81 -0.03 -5.81 4.19
N CYS A 82 -0.16 -5.18 5.35
CA CYS A 82 0.76 -5.33 6.48
C CYS A 82 0.03 -5.05 7.81
N SER A 83 0.60 -5.44 8.96
CA SER A 83 -0.12 -5.44 10.25
C SER A 83 0.62 -4.77 11.41
N SER A 84 1.59 -3.91 11.10
CA SER A 84 2.29 -3.09 12.09
C SER A 84 1.86 -1.63 11.94
N ASP A 85 1.93 -0.85 13.02
CA ASP A 85 1.56 0.56 12.97
C ASP A 85 2.28 1.29 11.82
N LEU A 86 1.50 2.02 11.02
CA LEU A 86 1.93 2.88 9.93
C LEU A 86 2.75 2.14 8.85
N CYS A 87 2.67 0.81 8.76
CA CYS A 87 3.49 0.00 7.86
C CYS A 87 3.21 0.27 6.36
N ASN A 88 2.07 0.87 6.03
CA ASN A 88 1.73 1.28 4.66
C ASN A 88 2.34 2.65 4.26
N ALA A 89 3.32 3.16 5.02
CA ALA A 89 4.07 4.37 4.71
C ALA A 89 4.72 4.31 3.32
N ALA A 90 5.35 3.17 3.02
CA ALA A 90 6.39 3.12 2.03
C ALA A 90 5.85 3.29 0.60
N ALA A 91 6.32 4.31 -0.10
CA ALA A 91 6.47 4.30 -1.55
C ALA A 91 7.75 3.52 -1.87
N LEU A 92 7.81 2.21 -1.65
CA LEU A 92 9.01 1.48 -2.06
C LEU A 92 9.06 1.50 -3.60
N PRO A 93 10.03 2.18 -4.24
CA PRO A 93 10.45 1.72 -5.54
C PRO A 93 10.89 0.26 -5.34
N MET A 94 10.61 -0.62 -6.30
CA MET A 94 11.21 -1.95 -6.33
C MET A 94 12.73 -1.81 -6.53
N VAL A 95 13.45 -1.34 -5.51
CA VAL A 95 14.90 -1.40 -5.45
C VAL A 95 15.18 -2.57 -4.54
N SER A 96 15.58 -3.66 -5.17
CA SER A 96 16.06 -4.87 -4.54
C SER A 96 16.93 -4.56 -3.31
N ALA A 97 16.55 -5.14 -2.16
CA ALA A 97 17.31 -5.04 -0.91
C ALA A 97 18.76 -5.55 -1.04
N PHE A 98 19.09 -6.23 -2.13
CA PHE A 98 20.45 -6.70 -2.43
C PHE A 98 21.47 -5.58 -2.68
N ILE A 99 21.05 -4.34 -2.98
CA ILE A 99 22.00 -3.22 -3.20
C ILE A 99 22.61 -2.71 -1.88
N PHE A 100 21.89 -2.82 -0.75
CA PHE A 100 22.40 -2.31 0.53
C PHE A 100 23.53 -3.16 1.15
N ILE A 101 23.66 -4.44 0.75
CA ILE A 101 24.70 -5.34 1.28
C ILE A 101 26.05 -5.12 0.58
N ALA A 102 26.04 -4.66 -0.68
CA ALA A 102 27.28 -4.48 -1.45
C ALA A 102 28.16 -3.33 -0.95
N CYS A 103 27.60 -2.27 -0.36
CA CYS A 103 28.39 -1.14 0.15
C CYS A 103 29.09 -1.43 1.50
N ALA A 104 28.57 -2.35 2.31
CA ALA A 104 29.16 -2.65 3.62
C ALA A 104 30.48 -3.44 3.52
N LEU A 105 30.69 -4.18 2.42
CA LEU A 105 31.88 -5.02 2.22
C LEU A 105 33.10 -4.25 1.69
N VAL A 106 32.91 -3.04 1.17
CA VAL A 106 34.01 -2.22 0.63
C VAL A 106 34.78 -1.47 1.74
N VAL A 107 34.14 -1.22 2.89
CA VAL A 107 34.76 -0.50 4.03
C VAL A 107 35.80 -1.37 4.77
N PHE A 108 35.75 -2.69 4.62
CA PHE A 108 36.70 -3.62 5.26
C PHE A 108 37.84 -4.06 4.32
N ALA A 109 37.95 -3.46 3.13
CA ALA A 109 38.93 -3.84 2.10
C ALA A 109 40.00 -2.77 1.83
N PHE A 110 40.14 -1.76 2.70
CA PHE A 110 41.25 -0.79 2.69
C PHE A 110 41.91 -0.73 4.07
#